data_AF-A0A6I7PLC1-F1
#
_entry.id   AF-A0A6I7PLC1-F1
#
_cell.length_a   1.000
_cell.length_b   1.000
_cell.length_c   1.000
_cell.angle_alpha   90.00
_cell.angle_beta   90.00
_cell.angle_gamma   90.00
#
_symmetry.space_group_name_H-M   'P 1'
#
loop_
_entity.id
_entity.type
_entity.pdbx_description
1 polymer ?
#
loop_
_entity_poly.entity_id
_entity_poly.type
_entity_poly.pdbx_seq_one_letter_code
_entity_poly.pdbx_strand_id
1 'polypeptide(L)'
;MVRGGGGRGRGSLARGMFDRTSPRPGERSPMFNLGWFGLTILFVDWTIRVALSVRIITRRRPLTTSLAWLVIVFFLPLAGAVLYLTFGEVRLGRRRHARYRELTRGLEQQAAKLWKHRHFAWDGGSAAVQQIAHYGDAVGGSPPLRGNSLDLVHDTDDMIDRLAQDIDEAQAHCHVLFYIWQAEGRAEVVGDALARAAQRGVTCRVLVDAVGSKAFLRSAQARRMREAGVRIVAALPVNPVRMLFSRMDLRNHRKIVAIDGRVAWTGSQNLTDKTFKLDEKRGIGPWVDAMVRIEGPAAQSLDVVFLCDWQLDASERIDDVTQFLPVIPRPEHDGTVTQVIPSGPGATPEAIHQALLTAIYTAREEIIMTTPYFVPDESTKTALQAAAMRGVRVTIVLPARNDSPLVAAASRSYYLDLLEAGAKVMHFRQGLLHAKTVTIDREIAIIGSANFDMRSFWLNYEVTLLVYNSDFASMLRFLQKQYMEVSTVVTLREWSERPFHHIVVQNAARLMAPLL
;
A
#
# COMPACT_ATOMS: atom_id res chain seq x y z
N MET A 1 -7.87 22.83 -80.05
CA MET A 1 -7.40 22.20 -81.30
C MET A 1 -7.95 20.77 -81.29
N VAL A 2 -8.77 20.25 -82.21
CA VAL A 2 -9.18 20.64 -83.56
C VAL A 2 -10.54 19.97 -83.85
N ARG A 3 -11.38 20.70 -84.58
CA ARG A 3 -12.47 20.32 -85.51
C ARG A 3 -12.79 18.83 -85.74
N GLY A 4 -14.10 18.56 -85.90
CA GLY A 4 -14.67 18.42 -87.24
C GLY A 4 -15.25 17.05 -87.66
N GLY A 5 -16.43 17.10 -88.31
CA GLY A 5 -17.00 16.11 -89.24
C GLY A 5 -17.73 14.94 -88.58
N GLY A 6 -18.99 14.59 -88.89
CA GLY A 6 -19.73 14.74 -90.13
C GLY A 6 -19.92 13.35 -90.76
N GLY A 7 -21.11 12.77 -90.67
CA GLY A 7 -21.42 11.48 -91.30
C GLY A 7 -22.92 11.17 -91.27
N ARG A 8 -23.60 11.46 -92.38
CA ARG A 8 -24.99 11.09 -92.67
C ARG A 8 -25.05 9.62 -93.10
N GLY A 9 -26.08 8.89 -92.65
CA GLY A 9 -26.51 7.61 -93.22
C GLY A 9 -28.02 7.48 -93.09
N ARG A 10 -28.71 7.42 -94.23
CA ARG A 10 -30.18 7.43 -94.38
C ARG A 10 -30.78 6.03 -94.12
N GLY A 11 -32.02 6.04 -93.59
CA GLY A 11 -33.13 5.27 -94.16
C GLY A 11 -33.49 3.98 -93.45
N SER A 12 -34.65 3.98 -92.77
CA SER A 12 -35.83 3.24 -93.25
C SER A 12 -36.99 3.37 -92.25
N LEU A 13 -38.13 3.83 -92.75
CA LEU A 13 -39.42 3.87 -92.06
C LEU A 13 -40.09 2.49 -92.20
N ALA A 14 -40.70 1.98 -91.12
CA ALA A 14 -42.14 1.68 -91.04
C ALA A 14 -42.46 0.43 -90.20
N ARG A 15 -43.37 0.66 -89.23
CA ARG A 15 -44.52 -0.17 -88.80
C ARG A 15 -44.28 -1.47 -88.02
N GLY A 16 -45.09 -1.62 -86.98
CA GLY A 16 -45.31 -2.86 -86.22
C GLY A 16 -45.27 -2.60 -84.72
N MET A 17 -46.28 -1.97 -84.13
CA MET A 17 -47.50 -2.61 -83.58
C MET A 17 -47.21 -3.36 -82.27
N PHE A 18 -47.91 -2.90 -81.23
CA PHE A 18 -48.00 -3.43 -79.87
C PHE A 18 -47.88 -4.96 -79.79
N ASP A 19 -47.00 -5.46 -78.92
CA ASP A 19 -47.41 -6.54 -78.04
C ASP A 19 -46.73 -6.48 -76.67
N ARG A 20 -47.54 -6.74 -75.66
CA ARG A 20 -47.21 -6.78 -74.24
C ARG A 20 -46.58 -8.14 -73.93
N THR A 21 -45.32 -8.14 -73.50
CA THR A 21 -44.78 -9.24 -72.70
C THR A 21 -44.45 -8.71 -71.30
N SER A 22 -45.30 -9.09 -70.36
CA SER A 22 -45.16 -8.95 -68.91
C SER A 22 -43.78 -9.41 -68.42
N PRO A 23 -43.07 -8.64 -67.58
CA PRO A 23 -41.99 -9.19 -66.79
C PRO A 23 -42.55 -10.09 -65.69
N ARG A 24 -41.92 -11.27 -65.55
CA ARG A 24 -42.13 -12.27 -64.50
C ARG A 24 -42.07 -11.63 -63.09
N PRO A 25 -42.77 -12.17 -62.07
CA PRO A 25 -42.68 -11.65 -60.71
C PRO A 25 -41.21 -11.70 -60.26
N GLY A 26 -40.66 -10.52 -60.01
CA GLY A 26 -39.29 -10.34 -59.56
C GLY A 26 -39.05 -11.17 -58.31
N GLU A 27 -37.94 -11.91 -58.34
CA GLU A 27 -37.24 -12.40 -57.18
C GLU A 27 -37.20 -11.28 -56.13
N ARG A 28 -37.98 -11.43 -55.05
CA ARG A 28 -37.73 -10.69 -53.83
C ARG A 28 -36.42 -11.23 -53.29
N SER A 29 -35.31 -10.62 -53.70
CA SER A 29 -34.04 -10.70 -53.00
C SER A 29 -34.30 -10.50 -51.51
N PRO A 30 -33.70 -11.31 -50.61
CA PRO A 30 -33.99 -11.25 -49.19
C PRO A 30 -33.44 -9.94 -48.60
N MET A 31 -34.22 -8.87 -48.71
CA MET A 31 -34.10 -7.67 -47.87
C MET A 31 -34.64 -7.94 -46.45
N PHE A 32 -35.02 -9.18 -46.15
CA PHE A 32 -35.21 -9.67 -44.80
C PHE A 32 -33.87 -10.19 -44.27
N ASN A 33 -33.20 -9.39 -43.44
CA ASN A 33 -32.57 -9.81 -42.18
C ASN A 33 -31.59 -8.77 -41.64
N LEU A 34 -31.11 -7.81 -42.44
CA LEU A 34 -30.10 -6.87 -41.97
C LEU A 34 -30.64 -5.87 -40.93
N GLY A 35 -31.90 -5.42 -41.09
CA GLY A 35 -32.55 -4.51 -40.14
C GLY A 35 -32.90 -5.16 -38.80
N TRP A 36 -33.46 -6.37 -38.83
CA TRP A 36 -33.77 -7.15 -37.62
C TRP A 36 -32.50 -7.58 -36.87
N PHE A 37 -31.45 -7.93 -37.60
CA PHE A 37 -30.14 -8.22 -37.03
C PHE A 37 -29.53 -6.99 -36.35
N GLY A 38 -29.58 -5.82 -37.00
CA GLY A 38 -29.12 -4.56 -36.41
C GLY A 38 -29.91 -4.16 -35.15
N LEU A 39 -31.24 -4.29 -35.18
CA LEU A 39 -32.11 -4.05 -34.02
C LEU A 39 -31.81 -5.01 -32.87
N THR A 40 -31.52 -6.28 -33.19
CA THR A 40 -31.17 -7.29 -32.18
C THR A 40 -29.83 -6.96 -31.54
N ILE A 41 -28.81 -6.56 -32.31
CA ILE A 41 -27.50 -6.13 -31.78
C ILE A 41 -27.68 -4.90 -30.87
N LEU A 42 -28.44 -3.90 -31.30
CA LEU A 42 -28.70 -2.70 -30.50
C LEU A 42 -29.44 -3.04 -29.20
N PHE A 43 -30.43 -3.91 -29.25
CA PHE A 43 -31.17 -4.36 -28.07
C PHE A 43 -30.28 -5.13 -27.09
N VAL A 44 -29.45 -6.05 -27.59
CA VAL A 44 -28.50 -6.81 -26.78
C VAL A 44 -27.48 -5.88 -26.12
N ASP A 45 -26.87 -4.96 -26.87
CA ASP A 45 -25.91 -4.00 -26.33
C ASP A 45 -26.56 -3.09 -25.27
N TRP A 46 -27.76 -2.57 -25.51
CA TRP A 46 -28.50 -1.79 -24.51
C TRP A 46 -28.80 -2.59 -23.25
N THR A 47 -29.23 -3.84 -23.40
CA THR A 47 -29.51 -4.73 -22.26
C THR A 47 -28.24 -4.98 -21.44
N ILE A 48 -27.10 -5.20 -22.10
CA ILE A 48 -25.80 -5.35 -21.45
C ILE A 48 -25.45 -4.06 -20.69
N ARG A 49 -25.60 -2.88 -21.29
CA ARG A 49 -25.28 -1.60 -20.63
C ARG A 49 -26.15 -1.34 -19.41
N VAL A 50 -27.45 -1.60 -19.48
CA VAL A 50 -28.38 -1.45 -18.35
C VAL A 50 -28.01 -2.44 -17.25
N ALA A 51 -27.80 -3.72 -17.60
CA ALA A 51 -27.42 -4.74 -16.62
C ALA A 51 -26.08 -4.41 -15.94
N LEU A 52 -25.07 -3.95 -16.70
CA LEU A 52 -23.80 -3.51 -16.16
C LEU A 52 -23.93 -2.24 -15.31
N SER A 53 -24.81 -1.30 -15.68
CA SER A 53 -25.04 -0.09 -14.88
C SER A 53 -25.68 -0.41 -13.53
N VAL A 54 -26.72 -1.25 -13.52
CA VAL A 54 -27.32 -1.79 -12.28
C VAL A 54 -26.25 -2.50 -11.46
N ARG A 55 -25.39 -3.30 -12.12
CA ARG A 55 -24.28 -3.98 -11.46
C ARG A 55 -23.26 -3.00 -10.87
N ILE A 56 -22.90 -1.93 -11.56
CA ILE A 56 -21.97 -0.90 -11.04
C ILE A 56 -22.57 -0.23 -9.79
N ILE A 57 -23.84 0.17 -9.87
CA ILE A 57 -24.55 0.84 -8.77
C ILE A 57 -24.68 -0.07 -7.54
N THR A 58 -25.06 -1.34 -7.74
CA THR A 58 -25.23 -2.30 -6.64
C THR A 58 -23.93 -2.69 -5.94
N ARG A 59 -22.76 -2.40 -6.54
CA ARG A 59 -21.44 -2.70 -5.96
C ARG A 59 -20.94 -1.68 -4.93
N ARG A 60 -21.69 -0.59 -4.65
CA ARG A 60 -21.40 0.42 -3.62
C ARG A 60 -19.93 0.90 -3.60
N ARG A 61 -19.39 1.23 -4.77
CA ARG A 61 -18.02 1.79 -4.89
C ARG A 61 -18.01 3.29 -4.64
N PRO A 62 -16.83 3.90 -4.39
CA PRO A 62 -16.70 5.35 -4.36
C PRO A 62 -17.41 5.97 -5.56
N LEU A 63 -18.18 7.04 -5.31
CA LEU A 63 -19.07 7.64 -6.30
C LEU A 63 -18.35 7.96 -7.61
N THR A 64 -17.15 8.54 -7.51
CA THR A 64 -16.30 8.89 -8.65
C THR A 64 -15.91 7.68 -9.50
N THR A 65 -15.51 6.57 -8.88
CA THR A 65 -15.19 5.31 -9.57
C THR A 65 -16.41 4.71 -10.25
N SER A 66 -17.57 4.73 -9.57
CA SER A 66 -18.83 4.23 -10.12
C SER A 66 -19.25 5.06 -11.34
N LEU A 67 -19.21 6.39 -11.23
CA LEU A 67 -19.53 7.31 -12.33
C LEU A 67 -18.58 7.12 -13.53
N ALA A 68 -17.28 6.99 -13.29
CA ALA A 68 -16.31 6.75 -14.37
C ALA A 68 -16.63 5.46 -15.15
N TRP A 69 -16.95 4.37 -14.46
CA TRP A 69 -17.35 3.13 -15.11
C TRP A 69 -18.69 3.21 -15.81
N LEU A 70 -19.66 3.94 -15.25
CA LEU A 70 -20.93 4.21 -15.93
C LEU A 70 -20.70 4.97 -17.24
N VAL A 71 -19.85 6.01 -17.24
CA VAL A 71 -19.47 6.74 -18.45
C VAL A 71 -18.79 5.82 -19.46
N ILE A 72 -17.80 5.02 -19.05
CA ILE A 72 -17.10 4.10 -19.97
C ILE A 72 -18.07 3.08 -20.58
N VAL A 73 -18.91 2.44 -19.76
CA VAL A 73 -19.89 1.45 -20.24
C VAL A 73 -20.94 2.10 -21.14
N PHE A 74 -21.32 3.34 -20.88
CA PHE A 74 -22.35 4.03 -21.64
C PHE A 74 -21.83 4.59 -22.97
N PHE A 75 -20.59 5.09 -23.03
CA PHE A 75 -20.03 5.76 -24.22
C PHE A 75 -19.16 4.87 -25.09
N LEU A 76 -18.67 3.72 -24.60
CA LEU A 76 -17.92 2.74 -25.39
C LEU A 76 -18.76 1.44 -25.55
N PRO A 77 -19.57 1.32 -26.62
CA PRO A 77 -20.35 0.11 -26.92
C PRO A 77 -19.47 -1.13 -26.96
N LEU A 78 -19.87 -2.23 -26.32
CA LEU A 78 -19.14 -3.50 -26.20
C LEU A 78 -17.74 -3.42 -25.54
N ALA A 79 -16.86 -2.51 -25.98
CA ALA A 79 -15.55 -2.27 -25.41
C ALA A 79 -15.63 -1.83 -23.94
N GLY A 80 -16.56 -0.95 -23.59
CA GLY A 80 -16.78 -0.54 -22.20
C GLY A 80 -17.22 -1.70 -21.30
N ALA A 81 -18.02 -2.63 -21.85
CA ALA A 81 -18.40 -3.86 -21.15
C ALA A 81 -17.19 -4.79 -20.95
N VAL A 82 -16.37 -4.99 -21.99
CA VAL A 82 -15.13 -5.78 -21.89
C VAL A 82 -14.19 -5.15 -20.86
N LEU A 83 -13.95 -3.84 -20.93
CA LEU A 83 -13.10 -3.09 -20.00
C LEU A 83 -13.63 -3.18 -18.57
N TYR A 84 -14.94 -3.05 -18.35
CA TYR A 84 -15.54 -3.17 -17.03
C TYR A 84 -15.44 -4.60 -16.48
N LEU A 85 -15.66 -5.63 -17.30
CA LEU A 85 -15.61 -7.01 -16.83
C LEU A 85 -14.18 -7.50 -16.56
N THR A 86 -13.18 -6.89 -17.20
CA THR A 86 -11.75 -7.19 -17.06
C THR A 86 -11.08 -6.36 -15.98
N PHE A 87 -11.27 -5.04 -15.98
CA PHE A 87 -10.62 -4.09 -15.05
C PHE A 87 -11.59 -3.49 -14.04
N GLY A 88 -12.85 -3.34 -14.43
CA GLY A 88 -13.89 -2.70 -13.63
C GLY A 88 -14.42 -3.57 -12.51
N GLU A 89 -14.46 -4.91 -12.59
CA GLU A 89 -14.79 -5.77 -11.46
C GLU A 89 -13.55 -6.45 -10.88
N VAL A 90 -12.99 -5.84 -9.84
CA VAL A 90 -11.95 -6.46 -9.02
C VAL A 90 -12.57 -7.63 -8.24
N ARG A 91 -12.52 -8.85 -8.80
CA ARG A 91 -12.89 -10.10 -8.10
C ARG A 91 -11.79 -10.56 -7.14
N LEU A 92 -10.68 -9.85 -7.14
CA LEU A 92 -9.41 -10.22 -6.55
C LEU A 92 -9.26 -9.56 -5.19
N GLY A 93 -8.69 -10.28 -4.25
CA GLY A 93 -8.79 -9.96 -2.82
C GLY A 93 -9.82 -10.86 -2.14
N ARG A 94 -11.05 -11.04 -2.64
CA ARG A 94 -12.08 -11.85 -1.93
C ARG A 94 -11.68 -13.28 -1.61
N ARG A 95 -11.14 -14.03 -2.58
CA ARG A 95 -10.68 -15.42 -2.37
C ARG A 95 -9.47 -15.48 -1.42
N ARG A 96 -8.50 -14.58 -1.63
CA ARG A 96 -7.30 -14.50 -0.76
C ARG A 96 -7.67 -14.05 0.66
N HIS A 97 -8.62 -13.13 0.79
CA HIS A 97 -9.16 -12.65 2.05
C HIS A 97 -9.95 -13.72 2.80
N ALA A 98 -10.79 -14.49 2.09
CA ALA A 98 -11.47 -15.65 2.67
C ALA A 98 -10.45 -16.68 3.17
N ARG A 99 -9.45 -17.02 2.34
CA ARG A 99 -8.35 -17.90 2.73
C ARG A 99 -7.52 -17.35 3.88
N TYR A 100 -7.26 -16.04 3.93
CA TYR A 100 -6.61 -15.39 5.07
C TYR A 100 -7.41 -15.63 6.34
N ARG A 101 -8.69 -15.24 6.38
CA ARG A 101 -9.54 -15.43 7.56
C ARG A 101 -9.63 -16.88 7.99
N GLU A 102 -9.67 -17.81 7.05
CA GLU A 102 -9.71 -19.24 7.34
C GLU A 102 -8.42 -19.74 8.00
N LEU A 103 -7.26 -19.29 7.52
CA LEU A 103 -5.96 -19.74 8.00
C LEU A 103 -5.49 -19.00 9.26
N THR A 104 -5.83 -17.73 9.44
CA THR A 104 -5.23 -16.87 10.48
C THR A 104 -6.08 -16.73 11.73
N ARG A 105 -7.41 -16.85 11.62
CA ARG A 105 -8.34 -16.60 12.74
C ARG A 105 -8.04 -17.49 13.96
N GLY A 106 -7.62 -18.73 13.75
CA GLY A 106 -7.22 -19.63 14.83
C GLY A 106 -6.01 -19.14 15.59
N LEU A 107 -4.95 -18.73 14.87
CA LEU A 107 -3.71 -18.20 15.46
C LEU A 107 -3.96 -16.90 16.22
N GLU A 108 -4.67 -15.95 15.59
CA GLU A 108 -4.99 -14.65 16.19
C GLU A 108 -5.78 -14.84 17.51
N GLN A 109 -6.75 -15.76 17.53
CA GLN A 109 -7.54 -16.06 18.73
C GLN A 109 -6.71 -16.75 19.82
N GLN A 110 -5.81 -17.67 19.47
CA GLN A 110 -4.91 -18.31 20.44
C GLN A 110 -3.98 -17.27 21.07
N ALA A 111 -3.37 -16.41 20.25
CA ALA A 111 -2.48 -15.35 20.71
C ALA A 111 -3.21 -14.33 21.61
N ALA A 112 -4.40 -13.87 21.21
CA ALA A 112 -5.20 -12.95 22.01
C ALA A 112 -5.57 -13.54 23.39
N LYS A 113 -5.95 -14.82 23.44
CA LYS A 113 -6.19 -15.53 24.71
C LYS A 113 -4.93 -15.57 25.56
N LEU A 114 -3.79 -15.92 24.97
CA LEU A 114 -2.50 -16.00 25.63
C LEU A 114 -2.11 -14.66 26.28
N TRP A 115 -2.18 -13.56 25.53
CA TRP A 115 -1.82 -12.24 26.03
C TRP A 115 -2.75 -11.74 27.13
N LYS A 116 -4.05 -12.07 27.05
CA LYS A 116 -5.02 -11.79 28.11
C LYS A 116 -4.67 -12.57 29.39
N HIS A 117 -4.40 -13.86 29.27
CA HIS A 117 -4.01 -14.70 30.42
C HIS A 117 -2.68 -14.27 31.05
N ARG A 118 -1.73 -13.79 30.26
CA ARG A 118 -0.43 -13.29 30.74
C ARG A 118 -0.48 -11.84 31.24
N HIS A 119 -1.67 -11.24 31.31
CA HIS A 119 -1.89 -9.85 31.76
C HIS A 119 -1.05 -8.81 31.00
N PHE A 120 -0.74 -9.07 29.73
CA PHE A 120 -0.03 -8.09 28.89
C PHE A 120 -0.96 -7.00 28.36
N ALA A 121 -2.28 -7.24 28.33
CA ALA A 121 -3.25 -6.23 27.95
C ALA A 121 -3.21 -5.02 28.90
N TRP A 122 -3.24 -3.82 28.33
CA TRP A 122 -3.21 -2.54 29.03
C TRP A 122 -4.51 -1.75 28.84
N ASP A 123 -4.97 -1.11 29.91
CA ASP A 123 -6.20 -0.30 29.99
C ASP A 123 -5.99 1.08 30.63
N GLY A 124 -4.74 1.54 30.74
CA GLY A 124 -4.39 2.84 31.34
C GLY A 124 -4.46 4.04 30.38
N GLY A 125 -3.84 5.16 30.77
CA GLY A 125 -3.66 6.34 29.92
C GLY A 125 -4.77 7.39 30.00
N SER A 126 -4.62 8.50 29.27
CA SER A 126 -5.66 9.51 29.15
C SER A 126 -6.85 8.97 28.36
N ALA A 127 -8.05 9.56 28.52
CA ALA A 127 -9.24 9.13 27.79
C ALA A 127 -9.03 9.16 26.26
N ALA A 128 -8.23 10.10 25.75
CA ALA A 128 -7.87 10.19 24.33
C ALA A 128 -7.01 8.98 23.89
N VAL A 129 -5.99 8.63 24.69
CA VAL A 129 -5.12 7.49 24.42
C VAL A 129 -5.92 6.18 24.45
N GLN A 130 -6.81 6.00 25.43
CA GLN A 130 -7.68 4.83 25.53
C GLN A 130 -8.60 4.67 24.32
N GLN A 131 -9.15 5.78 23.80
CA GLN A 131 -9.98 5.74 22.59
C GLN A 131 -9.21 5.21 21.37
N ILE A 132 -7.96 5.66 21.20
CA ILE A 132 -7.09 5.18 20.11
C ILE A 132 -6.77 3.70 20.31
N ALA A 133 -6.41 3.30 21.54
CA ALA A 133 -6.04 1.92 21.86
C ALA A 133 -7.23 0.94 21.66
N HIS A 134 -8.42 1.31 22.12
CA HIS A 134 -9.64 0.54 21.93
C HIS A 134 -10.01 0.43 20.46
N TYR A 135 -9.86 1.52 19.70
CA TYR A 135 -10.09 1.49 18.25
C TYR A 135 -9.10 0.56 17.55
N GLY A 136 -7.81 0.68 17.90
CA GLY A 136 -6.75 -0.19 17.37
C GLY A 136 -7.00 -1.66 17.67
N ASP A 137 -7.54 -2.00 18.84
CA ASP A 137 -7.85 -3.38 19.21
C ASP A 137 -9.07 -3.90 18.44
N ALA A 138 -10.15 -3.11 18.40
CA ALA A 138 -11.39 -3.46 17.71
C ALA A 138 -11.18 -3.68 16.21
N VAL A 139 -10.25 -2.93 15.60
CA VAL A 139 -10.00 -3.02 14.16
C VAL A 139 -8.80 -3.92 13.87
N GLY A 140 -7.66 -3.73 14.51
CA GLY A 140 -6.42 -4.48 14.23
C GLY A 140 -6.36 -5.89 14.82
N GLY A 141 -7.21 -6.23 15.79
CA GLY A 141 -7.22 -7.55 16.43
C GLY A 141 -6.02 -7.85 17.33
N SER A 142 -5.20 -6.83 17.63
CA SER A 142 -4.09 -6.91 18.58
C SER A 142 -4.27 -5.86 19.67
N PRO A 143 -4.38 -6.28 20.95
CA PRO A 143 -4.52 -5.35 22.06
C PRO A 143 -3.20 -4.60 22.30
N PRO A 144 -3.22 -3.42 22.96
CA PRO A 144 -2.02 -2.80 23.47
C PRO A 144 -1.33 -3.73 24.49
N LEU A 145 -0.06 -4.01 24.27
CA LEU A 145 0.74 -4.89 25.12
C LEU A 145 1.74 -4.06 25.92
N ARG A 146 1.76 -4.24 27.25
CA ARG A 146 2.75 -3.63 28.15
C ARG A 146 4.01 -4.48 28.31
N GLY A 147 5.01 -3.93 28.99
CA GLY A 147 6.22 -4.64 29.37
C GLY A 147 7.24 -4.77 28.24
N ASN A 148 7.27 -3.82 27.31
CA ASN A 148 8.26 -3.81 26.22
C ASN A 148 9.40 -2.84 26.53
N SER A 149 10.56 -3.13 25.97
CA SER A 149 11.68 -2.20 25.80
C SER A 149 11.82 -1.89 24.31
N LEU A 150 11.86 -0.61 23.95
CA LEU A 150 11.94 -0.15 22.57
C LEU A 150 13.21 0.69 22.39
N ASP A 151 13.92 0.43 21.31
CA ASP A 151 15.08 1.20 20.88
C ASP A 151 14.91 1.69 19.44
N LEU A 152 15.13 2.98 19.22
CA LEU A 152 14.92 3.65 17.93
C LEU A 152 16.25 3.75 17.18
N VAL A 153 16.35 3.01 16.08
CA VAL A 153 17.54 2.95 15.23
C VAL A 153 17.28 3.66 13.91
N HIS A 154 18.14 4.61 13.57
CA HIS A 154 17.99 5.48 12.39
C HIS A 154 19.23 5.49 11.49
N ASP A 155 20.33 4.84 11.90
CA ASP A 155 21.46 4.56 11.02
C ASP A 155 21.32 3.17 10.39
N THR A 156 21.44 3.12 9.06
CA THR A 156 21.29 1.88 8.29
C THR A 156 22.33 0.82 8.64
N ASP A 157 23.58 1.22 8.87
CA ASP A 157 24.66 0.26 9.06
C ASP A 157 24.57 -0.34 10.46
N ASP A 158 24.31 0.51 11.47
CA ASP A 158 24.03 0.09 12.84
C ASP A 158 22.81 -0.85 12.91
N MET A 159 21.72 -0.53 12.20
CA MET A 159 20.55 -1.41 12.13
C MET A 159 20.90 -2.80 11.59
N ILE A 160 21.66 -2.86 10.48
CA ILE A 160 22.05 -4.14 9.86
C ILE A 160 22.93 -4.96 10.80
N ASP A 161 23.92 -4.33 11.45
CA ASP A 161 24.86 -5.01 12.32
C ASP A 161 24.17 -5.56 13.58
N ARG A 162 23.30 -4.74 14.20
CA ARG A 162 22.53 -5.15 15.39
C ARG A 162 21.49 -6.22 15.07
N LEU A 163 20.83 -6.12 13.91
CA LEU A 163 19.90 -7.14 13.45
C LEU A 163 20.63 -8.48 13.20
N ALA A 164 21.81 -8.45 12.58
CA ALA A 164 22.61 -9.64 12.37
C ALA A 164 23.06 -10.26 13.70
N GLN A 165 23.44 -9.43 14.68
CA GLN A 165 23.77 -9.90 16.03
C GLN A 165 22.58 -10.59 16.70
N ASP A 166 21.38 -9.98 16.69
CA ASP A 166 20.18 -10.61 17.28
C ASP A 166 19.87 -11.97 16.61
N ILE A 167 20.13 -12.11 15.30
CA ILE A 167 19.96 -13.38 14.57
C ILE A 167 21.04 -14.40 14.94
N ASP A 168 22.28 -13.97 15.16
CA ASP A 168 23.35 -14.84 15.64
C ASP A 168 23.11 -15.35 17.06
N GLU A 169 22.38 -14.58 17.88
CA GLU A 169 21.98 -14.98 19.24
C GLU A 169 20.72 -15.86 19.29
N ALA A 170 19.99 -15.98 18.17
CA ALA A 170 18.75 -16.75 18.10
C ALA A 170 18.95 -18.24 18.42
N GLN A 171 17.96 -18.82 19.11
CA GLN A 171 17.99 -20.18 19.64
C GLN A 171 16.90 -21.10 19.08
N ALA A 172 15.75 -20.56 18.67
CA ALA A 172 14.60 -21.35 18.23
C ALA A 172 14.17 -21.02 16.80
N HIS A 173 13.90 -19.75 16.50
CA HIS A 173 13.44 -19.33 15.18
C HIS A 173 13.80 -17.88 14.83
N CYS A 174 14.00 -17.65 13.54
CA CYS A 174 14.09 -16.33 12.94
C CYS A 174 13.08 -16.22 11.80
N HIS A 175 12.17 -15.26 11.92
CA HIS A 175 11.13 -14.98 10.95
C HIS A 175 11.35 -13.60 10.35
N VAL A 176 11.60 -13.55 9.04
CA VAL A 176 12.04 -12.32 8.36
C VAL A 176 11.13 -12.02 7.19
N LEU A 177 10.57 -10.82 7.16
CA LEU A 177 9.71 -10.34 6.10
C LEU A 177 10.13 -8.94 5.66
N PHE A 178 10.42 -8.79 4.36
CA PHE A 178 10.73 -7.50 3.74
C PHE A 178 10.08 -7.34 2.36
N TYR A 179 9.71 -6.11 2.03
CA TYR A 179 9.34 -5.74 0.66
C TYR A 179 10.54 -5.77 -0.29
N ILE A 180 11.61 -5.03 0.04
CA ILE A 180 12.88 -5.06 -0.68
C ILE A 180 13.94 -5.68 0.22
N TRP A 181 14.54 -6.74 -0.30
CA TRP A 181 15.82 -7.29 0.10
C TRP A 181 16.79 -7.07 -1.06
N GLN A 182 17.86 -6.29 -0.84
CA GLN A 182 18.86 -6.03 -1.86
C GLN A 182 19.76 -7.24 -2.09
N ALA A 183 20.01 -7.60 -3.35
CA ALA A 183 20.69 -8.85 -3.69
C ALA A 183 22.17 -8.90 -3.29
N GLU A 184 22.80 -7.75 -3.12
CA GLU A 184 24.23 -7.55 -2.88
C GLU A 184 24.41 -6.37 -1.91
N GLY A 185 25.57 -6.29 -1.26
CA GLY A 185 25.90 -5.20 -0.34
C GLY A 185 25.76 -5.60 1.12
N ARG A 186 25.48 -4.63 2.00
CA ARG A 186 25.33 -4.89 3.45
C ARG A 186 24.13 -5.73 3.80
N ALA A 187 23.11 -5.79 2.93
CA ALA A 187 22.03 -6.77 3.07
C ALA A 187 22.57 -8.22 3.13
N GLU A 188 23.79 -8.47 2.62
CA GLU A 188 24.39 -9.80 2.71
C GLU A 188 24.67 -10.25 4.15
N VAL A 189 25.02 -9.32 5.03
CA VAL A 189 25.37 -9.58 6.44
C VAL A 189 24.23 -10.30 7.16
N VAL A 190 22.98 -9.87 6.93
CA VAL A 190 21.78 -10.48 7.51
C VAL A 190 21.52 -11.87 6.91
N GLY A 191 21.72 -12.03 5.60
CA GLY A 191 21.54 -13.34 4.95
C GLY A 191 22.58 -14.37 5.43
N ASP A 192 23.82 -13.94 5.66
CA ASP A 192 24.88 -14.78 6.21
C ASP A 192 24.63 -15.11 7.68
N ALA A 193 24.09 -14.19 8.48
CA ALA A 193 23.65 -14.46 9.86
C ALA A 193 22.53 -15.51 9.92
N LEU A 194 21.52 -15.41 9.04
CA LEU A 194 20.47 -16.42 8.93
C LEU A 194 20.99 -17.78 8.49
N ALA A 195 21.98 -17.81 7.58
CA ALA A 195 22.61 -19.06 7.16
C ALA A 195 23.35 -19.72 8.33
N ARG A 196 24.10 -18.95 9.12
CA ARG A 196 24.74 -19.44 10.36
C ARG A 196 23.71 -19.96 11.35
N ALA A 197 22.62 -19.22 11.58
CA ALA A 197 21.55 -19.62 12.49
C ALA A 197 20.89 -20.94 12.05
N ALA A 198 20.55 -21.06 10.76
CA ALA A 198 19.97 -22.29 10.21
C ALA A 198 20.91 -23.50 10.37
N GLN A 199 22.22 -23.32 10.18
CA GLN A 199 23.22 -24.37 10.40
C GLN A 199 23.36 -24.79 11.87
N ARG A 200 23.06 -23.89 12.82
CA ARG A 200 22.95 -24.21 14.26
C ARG A 200 21.65 -24.96 14.61
N GLY A 201 20.72 -25.11 13.67
CA GLY A 201 19.42 -25.76 13.88
C GLY A 201 18.26 -24.79 14.17
N VAL A 202 18.49 -23.47 14.11
CA VAL A 202 17.43 -22.45 14.28
C VAL A 202 16.51 -22.46 13.06
N THR A 203 15.20 -22.46 13.29
CA THR A 203 14.23 -22.43 12.18
C THR A 203 14.18 -21.05 11.54
N CYS A 204 14.78 -20.89 10.36
CA CYS A 204 14.82 -19.62 9.64
C CYS A 204 13.79 -19.58 8.49
N ARG A 205 12.82 -18.66 8.57
CA ARG A 205 11.80 -18.42 7.53
C ARG A 205 11.93 -17.00 6.98
N VAL A 206 12.11 -16.88 5.67
CA VAL A 206 12.24 -15.61 4.95
C VAL A 206 11.10 -15.47 3.95
N LEU A 207 10.27 -14.45 4.13
CA LEU A 207 9.19 -14.08 3.23
C LEU A 207 9.49 -12.74 2.58
N VAL A 208 9.67 -12.71 1.26
CA VAL A 208 9.99 -11.46 0.55
C VAL A 208 9.01 -11.18 -0.56
N ASP A 209 8.67 -9.92 -0.81
CA ASP A 209 7.78 -9.57 -1.91
C ASP A 209 8.40 -9.95 -3.27
N ALA A 210 7.63 -10.65 -4.10
CA ALA A 210 8.11 -11.18 -5.38
C ALA A 210 8.54 -10.11 -6.40
N VAL A 211 8.04 -8.87 -6.27
CA VAL A 211 8.38 -7.74 -7.15
C VAL A 211 9.54 -6.96 -6.55
N GLY A 212 9.41 -6.52 -5.29
CA GLY A 212 10.42 -5.70 -4.61
C GLY A 212 11.76 -6.41 -4.45
N SER A 213 11.73 -7.73 -4.24
CA SER A 213 12.92 -8.58 -4.00
C SER A 213 13.24 -9.54 -5.14
N LYS A 214 12.78 -9.24 -6.36
CA LYS A 214 12.99 -10.11 -7.54
C LYS A 214 14.47 -10.42 -7.81
N ALA A 215 15.34 -9.42 -7.66
CA ALA A 215 16.78 -9.58 -7.85
C ALA A 215 17.38 -10.52 -6.78
N PHE A 216 17.07 -10.28 -5.50
CA PHE A 216 17.49 -11.14 -4.40
C PHE A 216 17.03 -12.59 -4.58
N LEU A 217 15.77 -12.82 -4.93
CA LEU A 217 15.23 -14.18 -5.12
C LEU A 217 16.02 -15.03 -6.14
N ARG A 218 16.70 -14.37 -7.09
CA ARG A 218 17.52 -14.99 -8.16
C ARG A 218 19.03 -14.92 -7.91
N SER A 219 19.43 -14.26 -6.83
CA SER A 219 20.84 -13.99 -6.50
C SER A 219 21.59 -15.26 -6.06
N ALA A 220 22.92 -15.18 -6.05
CA ALA A 220 23.76 -16.20 -5.46
C ALA A 220 23.53 -16.31 -3.94
N GLN A 221 23.28 -15.20 -3.26
CA GLN A 221 23.00 -15.20 -1.83
C GLN A 221 21.77 -16.03 -1.48
N ALA A 222 20.64 -15.81 -2.15
CA ALA A 222 19.42 -16.57 -1.88
C ALA A 222 19.58 -18.08 -2.18
N ARG A 223 20.53 -18.48 -3.03
CA ARG A 223 20.89 -19.90 -3.19
C ARG A 223 21.68 -20.41 -1.99
N ARG A 224 22.75 -19.72 -1.58
CA ARG A 224 23.56 -20.07 -0.40
C ARG A 224 22.71 -20.20 0.86
N MET A 225 21.79 -19.27 1.08
CA MET A 225 20.86 -19.32 2.24
C MET A 225 19.96 -20.57 2.21
N ARG A 226 19.41 -20.94 1.05
CA ARG A 226 18.60 -22.16 0.91
C ARG A 226 19.42 -23.41 1.14
N GLU A 227 20.65 -23.46 0.62
CA GLU A 227 21.59 -24.56 0.83
C GLU A 227 21.97 -24.71 2.31
N ALA A 228 22.05 -23.60 3.05
CA ALA A 228 22.27 -23.59 4.50
C ALA A 228 21.03 -23.95 5.34
N GLY A 229 19.87 -24.18 4.70
CA GLY A 229 18.63 -24.60 5.37
C GLY A 229 17.60 -23.49 5.61
N VAL A 230 17.85 -22.25 5.17
CA VAL A 230 16.88 -21.14 5.29
C VAL A 230 15.71 -21.34 4.32
N ARG A 231 14.49 -21.28 4.84
CA ARG A 231 13.26 -21.39 4.02
C ARG A 231 12.91 -20.04 3.41
N ILE A 232 13.11 -19.86 2.11
CA ILE A 232 12.81 -18.60 1.41
C ILE A 232 11.57 -18.75 0.52
N VAL A 233 10.54 -17.95 0.78
CA VAL A 233 9.27 -17.91 0.04
C VAL A 233 9.03 -16.52 -0.54
N ALA A 234 8.49 -16.48 -1.76
CA ALA A 234 8.11 -15.23 -2.42
C ALA A 234 6.62 -14.91 -2.14
N ALA A 235 6.36 -13.80 -1.47
CA ALA A 235 5.01 -13.30 -1.24
C ALA A 235 4.38 -12.75 -2.53
N LEU A 236 3.08 -12.98 -2.69
CA LEU A 236 2.28 -12.45 -3.81
C LEU A 236 2.93 -12.64 -5.19
N PRO A 237 3.27 -13.87 -5.60
CA PRO A 237 3.97 -14.11 -6.87
C PRO A 237 3.15 -13.64 -8.08
N VAL A 238 3.84 -12.96 -9.00
CA VAL A 238 3.27 -12.45 -10.26
C VAL A 238 3.53 -13.46 -11.37
N ASN A 239 2.47 -13.87 -12.09
CA ASN A 239 2.54 -14.77 -13.24
C ASN A 239 1.81 -14.10 -14.43
N PRO A 240 2.28 -14.20 -15.69
CA PRO A 240 1.60 -13.66 -16.88
C PRO A 240 0.11 -14.00 -16.98
N VAL A 241 -0.30 -15.23 -16.65
CA VAL A 241 -1.72 -15.62 -16.60
C VAL A 241 -2.44 -14.90 -15.46
N ARG A 242 -1.77 -14.72 -14.30
CA ARG A 242 -2.27 -13.83 -13.24
C ARG A 242 -2.31 -12.37 -13.68
N MET A 243 -1.47 -11.86 -14.59
CA MET A 243 -1.49 -10.45 -15.01
C MET A 243 -2.81 -10.05 -15.68
N LEU A 244 -3.46 -10.98 -16.39
CA LEU A 244 -4.80 -10.77 -16.98
C LEU A 244 -5.93 -10.78 -15.94
N PHE A 245 -5.69 -11.39 -14.77
CA PHE A 245 -6.70 -11.67 -13.75
C PHE A 245 -6.24 -11.28 -12.34
N SER A 246 -5.29 -10.35 -12.15
CA SER A 246 -4.73 -10.00 -10.84
C SER A 246 -4.32 -8.54 -10.82
N ARG A 247 -4.65 -7.88 -9.71
CA ARG A 247 -4.19 -6.55 -9.38
C ARG A 247 -2.71 -6.65 -8.96
N MET A 248 -1.80 -6.28 -9.87
CA MET A 248 -0.36 -6.26 -9.59
C MET A 248 0.04 -5.19 -8.57
N ASP A 249 -0.86 -4.24 -8.30
CA ASP A 249 -0.71 -3.15 -7.34
C ASP A 249 -0.70 -3.59 -5.88
N LEU A 250 -1.32 -4.73 -5.55
CA LEU A 250 -1.23 -5.30 -4.20
C LEU A 250 0.14 -5.91 -3.95
N ARG A 251 0.91 -5.38 -3.00
CA ARG A 251 2.23 -5.89 -2.58
C ARG A 251 2.30 -6.06 -1.06
N ASN A 252 3.26 -6.86 -0.58
CA ASN A 252 3.53 -6.95 0.86
C ASN A 252 4.62 -5.93 1.21
N HIS A 253 4.22 -4.84 1.86
CA HIS A 253 5.10 -3.73 2.22
C HIS A 253 5.59 -3.78 3.67
N ARG A 254 5.25 -4.83 4.43
CA ARG A 254 5.69 -4.99 5.82
C ARG A 254 7.21 -5.17 5.90
N LYS A 255 7.77 -4.75 7.04
CA LYS A 255 9.16 -5.05 7.45
C LYS A 255 9.09 -5.58 8.86
N ILE A 256 9.29 -6.88 8.99
CA ILE A 256 9.18 -7.59 10.26
C ILE A 256 10.36 -8.54 10.36
N VAL A 257 11.11 -8.45 11.44
CA VAL A 257 11.98 -9.54 11.88
C VAL A 257 11.52 -9.94 13.26
N ALA A 258 11.17 -11.20 13.48
CA ALA A 258 10.80 -11.74 14.78
C ALA A 258 11.74 -12.89 15.12
N ILE A 259 12.34 -12.83 16.31
CA ILE A 259 13.39 -13.73 16.77
C ILE A 259 12.95 -14.32 18.11
N ASP A 260 12.80 -15.65 18.13
CA ASP A 260 12.42 -16.44 19.29
C ASP A 260 11.14 -15.97 20.02
N GLY A 261 10.28 -15.18 19.36
CA GLY A 261 9.10 -14.56 19.99
C GLY A 261 9.44 -13.63 21.16
N ARG A 262 10.67 -13.10 21.22
CA ARG A 262 11.19 -12.23 22.30
C ARG A 262 11.67 -10.89 21.78
N VAL A 263 12.43 -10.92 20.69
CA VAL A 263 12.98 -9.74 20.02
C VAL A 263 12.30 -9.59 18.67
N ALA A 264 11.97 -8.35 18.29
CA ALA A 264 11.48 -8.06 16.95
C ALA A 264 11.99 -6.71 16.43
N TRP A 265 12.06 -6.59 15.12
CA TRP A 265 12.37 -5.36 14.41
C TRP A 265 11.24 -5.00 13.46
N THR A 266 10.87 -3.73 13.43
CA THR A 266 9.94 -3.21 12.41
C THR A 266 10.15 -1.71 12.20
N GLY A 267 9.58 -1.17 11.12
CA GLY A 267 9.68 0.23 10.78
C GLY A 267 9.60 0.46 9.28
N SER A 268 10.33 1.47 8.84
CA SER A 268 10.24 2.02 7.47
C SER A 268 11.30 1.48 6.52
N GLN A 269 12.45 1.09 7.06
CA GLN A 269 13.64 0.72 6.31
C GLN A 269 13.48 -0.64 5.63
N ASN A 270 13.77 -0.70 4.33
CA ASN A 270 13.98 -1.98 3.65
C ASN A 270 15.37 -2.54 3.96
N LEU A 271 15.61 -3.82 3.65
CA LEU A 271 16.95 -4.38 3.81
C LEU A 271 17.82 -4.01 2.60
N THR A 272 18.32 -2.78 2.63
CA THR A 272 19.06 -2.13 1.56
C THR A 272 20.22 -1.31 2.13
N ASP A 273 21.25 -1.08 1.32
CA ASP A 273 22.38 -0.23 1.67
C ASP A 273 22.01 1.25 1.67
N LYS A 274 22.82 2.07 2.35
CA LYS A 274 22.69 3.55 2.30
C LYS A 274 22.74 4.11 0.88
N THR A 275 23.45 3.43 -0.03
CA THR A 275 23.61 3.82 -1.44
C THR A 275 22.45 3.36 -2.33
N PHE A 276 21.45 2.68 -1.78
CA PHE A 276 20.32 2.16 -2.55
C PHE A 276 19.56 3.28 -3.27
N LYS A 277 19.43 3.15 -4.59
CA LYS A 277 18.81 4.14 -5.49
C LYS A 277 19.36 5.56 -5.34
N LEU A 278 20.63 5.69 -4.93
CA LEU A 278 21.31 6.99 -4.91
C LEU A 278 21.46 7.50 -6.35
N ASP A 279 20.91 8.68 -6.61
CA ASP A 279 21.07 9.44 -7.84
C ASP A 279 21.54 10.85 -7.49
N GLU A 280 22.86 11.02 -7.45
CA GLU A 280 23.52 12.29 -7.11
C GLU A 280 23.13 13.41 -8.07
N LYS A 281 22.92 13.10 -9.36
CA LYS A 281 22.55 14.09 -10.38
C LYS A 281 21.17 14.69 -10.11
N ARG A 282 20.24 13.86 -9.62
CA ARG A 282 18.88 14.29 -9.28
C ARG A 282 18.73 14.69 -7.80
N GLY A 283 19.76 14.48 -6.99
CA GLY A 283 19.73 14.67 -5.54
C GLY A 283 18.72 13.76 -4.85
N ILE A 284 18.57 12.52 -5.34
CA ILE A 284 17.68 11.50 -4.76
C ILE A 284 18.54 10.51 -4.00
N GLY A 285 18.17 10.22 -2.76
CA GLY A 285 18.98 9.38 -1.88
C GLY A 285 20.06 10.18 -1.12
N PRO A 286 20.71 9.59 -0.10
CA PRO A 286 20.41 8.27 0.46
C PRO A 286 18.99 8.22 1.06
N TRP A 287 18.44 7.02 1.23
CA TRP A 287 17.17 6.84 1.93
C TRP A 287 17.42 7.07 3.43
N VAL A 288 16.59 7.92 4.04
CA VAL A 288 16.64 8.22 5.48
C VAL A 288 15.41 7.60 6.12
N ASP A 289 15.63 6.51 6.84
CA ASP A 289 14.59 5.67 7.44
C ASP A 289 14.81 5.54 8.96
N ALA A 290 13.84 4.91 9.62
CA ALA A 290 13.94 4.50 11.01
C ALA A 290 13.32 3.12 11.22
N MET A 291 13.93 2.36 12.13
CA MET A 291 13.52 1.05 12.61
C MET A 291 13.43 1.07 14.14
N VAL A 292 12.62 0.19 14.70
CA VAL A 292 12.48 -0.02 16.13
C VAL A 292 12.87 -1.45 16.44
N ARG A 293 13.84 -1.63 17.33
CA ARG A 293 14.09 -2.91 18.01
C ARG A 293 13.17 -2.98 19.22
N ILE A 294 12.44 -4.07 19.34
CA ILE A 294 11.46 -4.33 20.38
C ILE A 294 11.89 -5.59 21.11
N GLU A 295 11.97 -5.50 22.44
CA GLU A 295 12.10 -6.67 23.30
C GLU A 295 10.90 -6.73 24.24
N GLY A 296 10.14 -7.82 24.19
CA GLY A 296 8.95 -7.99 25.02
C GLY A 296 7.71 -8.49 24.26
N PRO A 297 6.53 -8.45 24.90
CA PRO A 297 5.30 -9.03 24.36
C PRO A 297 4.88 -8.52 22.96
N ALA A 298 5.18 -7.28 22.59
CA ALA A 298 4.90 -6.75 21.26
C ALA A 298 5.69 -7.43 20.14
N ALA A 299 6.86 -8.04 20.45
CA ALA A 299 7.57 -8.90 19.50
C ALA A 299 6.72 -10.12 19.10
N GLN A 300 5.93 -10.66 20.04
CA GLN A 300 5.00 -11.77 19.77
C GLN A 300 3.91 -11.37 18.79
N SER A 301 3.38 -10.15 18.90
CA SER A 301 2.34 -9.69 17.97
C SER A 301 2.89 -9.54 16.54
N LEU A 302 4.11 -9.01 16.39
CA LEU A 302 4.80 -8.98 15.09
C LEU A 302 5.06 -10.38 14.53
N ASP A 303 5.43 -11.33 15.40
CA ASP A 303 5.64 -12.73 15.02
C ASP A 303 4.33 -13.38 14.52
N VAL A 304 3.21 -13.16 15.22
CA VAL A 304 1.88 -13.60 14.78
C VAL A 304 1.53 -13.03 13.40
N VAL A 305 1.76 -11.73 13.18
CA VAL A 305 1.54 -11.10 11.88
C VAL A 305 2.38 -11.76 10.78
N PHE A 306 3.65 -12.06 11.07
CA PHE A 306 4.51 -12.82 10.15
C PHE A 306 3.94 -14.20 9.85
N LEU A 307 3.56 -14.97 10.88
CA LEU A 307 3.06 -16.35 10.74
C LEU A 307 1.76 -16.40 9.92
N CYS A 308 0.90 -15.39 10.10
CA CYS A 308 -0.31 -15.21 9.30
C CYS A 308 0.01 -15.00 7.80
N ASP A 309 0.99 -14.14 7.48
CA ASP A 309 1.44 -13.93 6.10
C ASP A 309 2.19 -15.14 5.54
N TRP A 310 2.95 -15.84 6.37
CA TRP A 310 3.69 -17.04 5.99
C TRP A 310 2.72 -18.12 5.50
N GLN A 311 1.68 -18.45 6.27
CA GLN A 311 0.70 -19.49 5.88
C GLN A 311 -0.10 -19.17 4.60
N LEU A 312 -0.18 -17.89 4.21
CA LEU A 312 -0.86 -17.52 2.97
C LEU A 312 -0.09 -17.95 1.73
N ASP A 313 1.22 -17.74 1.73
CA ASP A 313 2.07 -17.90 0.55
C ASP A 313 3.01 -19.12 0.66
N ALA A 314 3.35 -19.55 1.86
CA ALA A 314 4.02 -20.82 2.13
C ALA A 314 3.00 -21.96 2.18
N SER A 315 3.37 -23.14 1.68
CA SER A 315 2.58 -24.37 1.80
C SER A 315 2.73 -25.04 3.18
N GLU A 316 3.06 -24.27 4.21
CA GLU A 316 3.22 -24.71 5.59
C GLU A 316 2.00 -24.29 6.41
N ARG A 317 1.36 -25.24 7.09
CA ARG A 317 0.23 -24.98 7.98
C ARG A 317 0.71 -24.92 9.42
N ILE A 318 0.25 -23.91 10.14
CA ILE A 318 0.58 -23.65 11.53
C ILE A 318 -0.74 -23.62 12.30
N ASP A 319 -0.94 -24.63 13.14
CA ASP A 319 -2.19 -24.81 13.90
C ASP A 319 -2.07 -24.37 15.37
N ASP A 320 -0.84 -24.30 15.89
CA ASP A 320 -0.54 -23.88 17.26
C ASP A 320 0.49 -22.75 17.25
N VAL A 321 0.05 -21.54 17.61
CA VAL A 321 0.91 -20.37 17.69
C VAL A 321 1.81 -20.39 18.92
N THR A 322 1.43 -21.12 19.98
CA THR A 322 2.08 -21.04 21.29
C THR A 322 3.52 -21.55 21.28
N GLN A 323 3.86 -22.43 20.32
CA GLN A 323 5.23 -22.90 20.09
C GLN A 323 6.22 -21.77 19.74
N PHE A 324 5.72 -20.64 19.20
CA PHE A 324 6.53 -19.47 18.83
C PHE A 324 6.48 -18.37 19.89
N LEU A 325 5.61 -18.49 20.91
CA LEU A 325 5.31 -17.41 21.87
C LEU A 325 5.75 -17.81 23.29
N PRO A 326 7.06 -17.79 23.59
CA PRO A 326 7.55 -18.20 24.90
C PRO A 326 7.01 -17.28 26.00
N VAL A 327 7.08 -17.74 27.24
CA VAL A 327 6.81 -16.87 28.38
C VAL A 327 7.92 -15.82 28.46
N ILE A 328 7.52 -14.55 28.45
CA ILE A 328 8.42 -13.42 28.66
C ILE A 328 8.27 -13.03 30.14
N PRO A 329 9.37 -13.02 30.93
CA PRO A 329 9.33 -12.55 32.30
C PRO A 329 8.75 -11.14 32.36
N ARG A 330 7.86 -10.90 33.31
CA ARG A 330 7.27 -9.57 33.48
C ARG A 330 8.38 -8.62 33.97
N PRO A 331 8.65 -7.49 33.28
CA PRO A 331 9.59 -6.51 33.79
C PRO A 331 9.08 -5.92 35.12
N GLU A 332 10.00 -5.47 35.97
CA GLU A 332 9.69 -4.86 37.28
C GLU A 332 8.89 -3.54 37.13
N HIS A 333 9.01 -2.87 35.98
CA HIS A 333 8.22 -1.71 35.58
C HIS A 333 7.22 -2.08 34.48
N ASP A 334 6.10 -1.35 34.37
CA ASP A 334 5.10 -1.60 33.32
C ASP A 334 5.65 -1.48 31.88
N GLY A 335 6.86 -0.92 31.72
CA GLY A 335 7.57 -0.80 30.44
C GLY A 335 6.83 0.07 29.43
N THR A 336 7.25 -0.01 28.17
CA THR A 336 6.59 0.70 27.08
C THR A 336 5.35 -0.07 26.61
N VAL A 337 4.20 0.60 26.57
CA VAL A 337 2.96 0.03 26.01
C VAL A 337 2.99 0.20 24.50
N THR A 338 2.89 -0.91 23.77
CA THR A 338 2.99 -0.95 22.31
C THR A 338 1.86 -1.79 21.73
N GLN A 339 1.24 -1.26 20.68
CA GLN A 339 0.21 -1.94 19.91
C GLN A 339 0.65 -2.10 18.47
N VAL A 340 0.49 -3.30 17.93
CA VAL A 340 0.83 -3.62 16.53
C VAL A 340 -0.47 -3.62 15.72
N ILE A 341 -0.53 -2.77 14.69
CA ILE A 341 -1.68 -2.68 13.80
C ILE A 341 -1.26 -3.15 12.40
N PRO A 342 -1.60 -4.39 12.01
CA PRO A 342 -1.47 -4.84 10.63
C PRO A 342 -2.60 -4.29 9.75
N SER A 343 -2.33 -3.97 8.50
CA SER A 343 -3.35 -3.71 7.46
C SER A 343 -3.12 -4.56 6.22
N GLY A 344 -4.08 -4.52 5.30
CA GLY A 344 -4.02 -5.17 3.99
C GLY A 344 -5.17 -6.14 3.73
N PRO A 345 -5.27 -6.75 2.53
CA PRO A 345 -6.40 -7.58 2.13
C PRO A 345 -6.43 -8.88 2.91
N GLY A 346 -7.19 -8.93 4.00
CA GLY A 346 -7.17 -10.06 4.94
C GLY A 346 -7.51 -9.55 6.33
N ALA A 347 -6.58 -8.77 6.86
CA ALA A 347 -6.78 -7.86 7.97
C ALA A 347 -7.89 -6.84 7.62
N THR A 348 -8.37 -6.13 8.62
CA THR A 348 -9.22 -4.94 8.47
C THR A 348 -8.46 -3.90 7.64
N PRO A 349 -8.82 -3.69 6.36
CA PRO A 349 -8.01 -2.85 5.47
C PRO A 349 -7.82 -1.43 6.03
N GLU A 350 -8.82 -0.92 6.74
CA GLU A 350 -8.88 0.46 7.23
C GLU A 350 -8.16 0.70 8.56
N ALA A 351 -7.56 -0.33 9.18
CA ALA A 351 -7.08 -0.26 10.56
C ALA A 351 -6.09 0.89 10.82
N ILE A 352 -5.00 0.94 10.05
CA ILE A 352 -3.96 1.95 10.20
C ILE A 352 -4.52 3.34 9.92
N HIS A 353 -5.29 3.47 8.83
CA HIS A 353 -5.88 4.74 8.41
C HIS A 353 -6.79 5.32 9.49
N GLN A 354 -7.66 4.50 10.07
CA GLN A 354 -8.62 4.96 11.06
C GLN A 354 -8.00 5.18 12.44
N ALA A 355 -7.00 4.37 12.82
CA ALA A 355 -6.20 4.63 14.02
C ALA A 355 -5.50 5.99 13.91
N LEU A 356 -4.90 6.28 12.74
CA LEU A 356 -4.30 7.57 12.44
C LEU A 356 -5.31 8.71 12.51
N LEU A 357 -6.48 8.57 11.87
CA LEU A 357 -7.54 9.60 11.93
C LEU A 357 -7.98 9.88 13.36
N THR A 358 -8.23 8.83 14.15
CA THR A 358 -8.60 8.95 15.57
C THR A 358 -7.52 9.72 16.33
N ALA A 359 -6.25 9.42 16.06
CA ALA A 359 -5.12 10.10 16.67
C ALA A 359 -5.04 11.60 16.27
N ILE A 360 -5.29 11.94 14.99
CA ILE A 360 -5.34 13.34 14.51
C ILE A 360 -6.52 14.11 15.12
N TYR A 361 -7.69 13.47 15.25
CA TYR A 361 -8.89 14.11 15.82
C TYR A 361 -8.76 14.33 17.33
N THR A 362 -8.03 13.48 18.04
CA THR A 362 -7.83 13.58 19.50
C THR A 362 -6.66 14.48 19.89
N ALA A 363 -5.76 14.80 18.95
CA ALA A 363 -4.62 15.69 19.19
C ALA A 363 -5.05 17.08 19.70
N ARG A 364 -4.29 17.59 20.69
CA ARG A 364 -4.57 18.82 21.43
C ARG A 364 -3.48 19.88 21.29
N GLU A 365 -2.22 19.49 21.12
CA GLU A 365 -1.08 20.40 21.17
C GLU A 365 -0.26 20.39 19.88
N GLU A 366 0.16 19.22 19.40
CA GLU A 366 1.13 19.10 18.31
C GLU A 366 0.99 17.77 17.56
N ILE A 367 1.16 17.83 16.24
CA ILE A 367 1.30 16.67 15.36
C ILE A 367 2.54 16.91 14.50
N ILE A 368 3.52 15.99 14.54
CA ILE A 368 4.66 16.01 13.62
C ILE A 368 4.64 14.73 12.80
N MET A 369 4.54 14.85 11.47
CA MET A 369 4.46 13.75 10.53
C MET A 369 5.65 13.76 9.56
N THR A 370 6.24 12.60 9.30
CA THR A 370 7.23 12.39 8.24
C THR A 370 6.74 11.29 7.31
N THR A 371 6.91 11.49 6.00
CA THR A 371 6.63 10.46 5.01
C THR A 371 7.30 10.78 3.67
N PRO A 372 7.76 9.77 2.91
CA PRO A 372 8.23 10.00 1.55
C PRO A 372 7.08 10.33 0.59
N TYR A 373 5.92 9.72 0.81
CA TYR A 373 4.76 9.81 -0.07
C TYR A 373 3.57 10.32 0.74
N PHE A 374 3.10 11.51 0.37
CA PHE A 374 1.98 12.19 1.01
C PHE A 374 0.93 12.50 -0.05
N VAL A 375 0.00 11.58 -0.22
CA VAL A 375 -1.14 11.67 -1.12
C VAL A 375 -2.37 11.23 -0.33
N PRO A 376 -2.75 12.01 0.71
CA PRO A 376 -3.80 11.62 1.63
C PRO A 376 -5.15 11.53 0.91
N ASP A 377 -6.05 10.72 1.48
CA ASP A 377 -7.45 10.77 1.10
C ASP A 377 -8.13 12.04 1.66
N GLU A 378 -9.38 12.28 1.24
CA GLU A 378 -10.11 13.47 1.67
C GLU A 378 -10.36 13.49 3.19
N SER A 379 -10.53 12.33 3.84
CA SER A 379 -10.75 12.28 5.28
C SER A 379 -9.49 12.63 6.07
N THR A 380 -8.32 12.11 5.68
CA THR A 380 -7.03 12.47 6.29
C THR A 380 -6.69 13.93 6.07
N LYS A 381 -6.90 14.45 4.85
CA LYS A 381 -6.70 15.88 4.55
C LYS A 381 -7.57 16.75 5.45
N THR A 382 -8.87 16.46 5.52
CA THR A 382 -9.83 17.22 6.33
C THR A 382 -9.47 17.16 7.81
N ALA A 383 -9.06 16.00 8.31
CA ALA A 383 -8.65 15.83 9.71
C ALA A 383 -7.43 16.70 10.06
N LEU A 384 -6.42 16.75 9.18
CA LEU A 384 -5.24 17.60 9.36
C LEU A 384 -5.58 19.09 9.34
N GLN A 385 -6.42 19.52 8.38
CA GLN A 385 -6.91 20.91 8.33
C GLN A 385 -7.71 21.26 9.60
N ALA A 386 -8.60 20.37 10.04
CA ALA A 386 -9.36 20.55 11.26
C ALA A 386 -8.45 20.65 12.49
N ALA A 387 -7.39 19.83 12.58
CA ALA A 387 -6.43 19.91 13.67
C ALA A 387 -5.71 21.28 13.69
N ALA A 388 -5.21 21.72 12.54
CA ALA A 388 -4.55 23.02 12.42
C ALA A 388 -5.49 24.18 12.79
N MET A 389 -6.74 24.16 12.30
CA MET A 389 -7.76 25.17 12.63
C MET A 389 -8.19 25.15 14.11
N ARG A 390 -8.07 24.00 14.81
CA ARG A 390 -8.26 23.92 16.27
C ARG A 390 -7.11 24.53 17.07
N GLY A 391 -6.03 24.96 16.42
CA GLY A 391 -4.83 25.49 17.07
C GLY A 391 -3.77 24.44 17.40
N VAL A 392 -3.94 23.20 16.95
CA VAL A 392 -2.91 22.15 17.07
C VAL A 392 -1.75 22.49 16.13
N ARG A 393 -0.51 22.42 16.60
CA ARG A 393 0.68 22.64 15.76
C ARG A 393 0.91 21.46 14.83
N VAL A 394 0.39 21.52 13.61
CA VAL A 394 0.57 20.47 12.61
C VAL A 394 1.81 20.77 11.76
N THR A 395 2.81 19.88 11.81
CA THR A 395 4.02 19.95 10.98
C THR A 395 4.15 18.68 10.13
N ILE A 396 4.34 18.85 8.82
CA ILE A 396 4.51 17.75 7.86
C ILE A 396 5.86 17.92 7.17
N VAL A 397 6.77 16.97 7.39
CA VAL A 397 8.10 16.95 6.79
C VAL A 397 8.12 15.95 5.64
N LEU A 398 8.40 16.45 4.44
CA LEU A 398 8.38 15.69 3.19
C LEU A 398 9.73 15.82 2.51
N PRO A 399 10.18 14.84 1.71
CA PRO A 399 11.42 14.98 0.96
C PRO A 399 11.30 16.09 -0.10
N ALA A 400 12.34 16.92 -0.23
CA ALA A 400 12.42 17.95 -1.27
C ALA A 400 12.42 17.31 -2.68
N ARG A 401 13.10 16.16 -2.81
CA ARG A 401 13.23 15.36 -4.03
C ARG A 401 12.72 13.95 -3.76
N ASN A 402 11.84 13.47 -4.64
CA ASN A 402 11.23 12.16 -4.53
C ASN A 402 11.62 11.28 -5.72
N ASP A 403 11.71 9.97 -5.53
CA ASP A 403 12.05 9.01 -6.58
C ASP A 403 10.92 8.82 -7.62
N SER A 404 9.70 9.22 -7.27
CA SER A 404 8.52 9.29 -8.16
C SER A 404 8.09 10.73 -8.44
N PRO A 405 8.36 11.28 -9.65
CA PRO A 405 7.92 12.62 -10.04
C PRO A 405 6.41 12.80 -9.99
N LEU A 406 5.64 11.75 -10.32
CA LEU A 406 4.18 11.77 -10.30
C LEU A 406 3.64 11.91 -8.87
N VAL A 407 4.18 11.13 -7.92
CA VAL A 407 3.82 11.24 -6.50
C VAL A 407 4.23 12.61 -5.95
N ALA A 408 5.40 13.11 -6.34
CA ALA A 408 5.86 14.44 -5.96
C ALA A 408 4.93 15.55 -6.47
N ALA A 409 4.40 15.43 -7.68
CA ALA A 409 3.44 16.38 -8.24
C ALA A 409 2.06 16.28 -7.55
N ALA A 410 1.58 15.06 -7.32
CA ALA A 410 0.31 14.81 -6.63
C ALA A 410 0.37 15.34 -5.19
N SER A 411 1.44 15.06 -4.44
CA SER A 411 1.63 15.53 -3.06
C SER A 411 1.56 17.05 -2.95
N ARG A 412 2.21 17.76 -3.88
CA ARG A 412 2.23 19.22 -3.94
C ARG A 412 0.86 19.85 -4.20
N SER A 413 -0.09 19.11 -4.77
CA SER A 413 -1.46 19.61 -4.97
C SER A 413 -2.21 19.88 -3.65
N TYR A 414 -1.80 19.25 -2.55
CA TYR A 414 -2.46 19.37 -1.24
C TYR A 414 -1.90 20.49 -0.37
N TYR A 415 -0.77 21.10 -0.74
CA TYR A 415 -0.06 22.02 0.13
C TYR A 415 -0.82 23.32 0.37
N LEU A 416 -1.53 23.85 -0.64
CA LEU A 416 -2.26 25.10 -0.48
C LEU A 416 -3.32 24.98 0.62
N ASP A 417 -4.18 23.96 0.51
CA ASP A 417 -5.23 23.64 1.48
C ASP A 417 -4.69 23.47 2.91
N LEU A 418 -3.50 22.89 3.07
CA LEU A 418 -2.85 22.68 4.35
C LEU A 418 -2.24 23.97 4.93
N LEU A 419 -1.54 24.74 4.08
CA LEU A 419 -0.91 26.00 4.47
C LEU A 419 -1.96 27.05 4.85
N GLU A 420 -3.08 27.13 4.11
CA GLU A 420 -4.20 28.01 4.42
C GLU A 420 -4.88 27.65 5.74
N ALA A 421 -4.93 26.36 6.09
CA ALA A 421 -5.44 25.89 7.39
C ALA A 421 -4.48 26.15 8.56
N GLY A 422 -3.25 26.62 8.29
CA GLY A 422 -2.23 26.90 9.31
C GLY A 422 -1.26 25.75 9.58
N ALA A 423 -1.30 24.67 8.81
CA ALA A 423 -0.31 23.59 8.92
C ALA A 423 1.04 24.04 8.33
N LYS A 424 2.14 23.55 8.92
CA LYS A 424 3.50 23.81 8.45
C LYS A 424 3.98 22.66 7.59
N VAL A 425 4.30 22.94 6.33
CA VAL A 425 4.93 21.97 5.42
C VAL A 425 6.42 22.28 5.28
N MET A 426 7.27 21.26 5.38
CA MET A 426 8.73 21.38 5.31
C MET A 426 9.31 20.40 4.30
N HIS A 427 10.35 20.82 3.59
CA HIS A 427 11.11 20.02 2.63
C HIS A 427 12.46 19.62 3.19
N PHE A 428 12.63 18.32 3.48
CA PHE A 428 13.88 17.70 3.88
C PHE A 428 14.87 17.63 2.72
N ARG A 429 16.13 18.01 2.98
CA ARG A 429 17.14 18.22 1.92
C ARG A 429 18.32 17.26 1.91
N GLN A 430 18.49 16.43 2.93
CA GLN A 430 19.66 15.53 3.06
C GLN A 430 19.38 14.12 2.51
N GLY A 431 18.62 14.03 1.41
CA GLY A 431 18.28 12.78 0.74
C GLY A 431 16.79 12.54 0.61
N LEU A 432 16.40 11.26 0.47
CA LEU A 432 15.00 10.86 0.42
C LEU A 432 14.55 10.47 1.84
N LEU A 433 13.87 11.39 2.53
CA LEU A 433 13.22 11.07 3.80
C LEU A 433 12.14 10.01 3.56
N HIS A 434 12.45 8.78 3.94
CA HIS A 434 11.63 7.60 3.73
C HIS A 434 11.02 7.08 5.04
N ALA A 435 11.40 7.62 6.20
CA ALA A 435 10.72 7.36 7.47
C ALA A 435 9.22 7.69 7.43
N LYS A 436 8.37 6.77 7.89
CA LYS A 436 6.91 6.96 8.03
C LYS A 436 6.57 7.03 9.52
N THR A 437 6.52 8.25 10.03
CA THR A 437 6.43 8.49 11.47
C THR A 437 5.43 9.58 11.79
N VAL A 438 4.75 9.47 12.93
CA VAL A 438 3.92 10.51 13.52
C VAL A 438 4.20 10.59 15.01
N THR A 439 4.35 11.80 15.54
CA THR A 439 4.27 12.04 16.99
C THR A 439 3.08 12.94 17.28
N ILE A 440 2.35 12.63 18.35
CA ILE A 440 1.15 13.35 18.77
C ILE A 440 1.26 13.71 20.24
N ASP A 441 1.14 15.00 20.53
CA ASP A 441 1.13 15.59 21.86
C ASP A 441 2.30 15.18 22.77
N ARG A 442 3.39 14.65 22.21
CA ARG A 442 4.55 14.06 22.93
C ARG A 442 4.18 12.85 23.79
N GLU A 443 3.01 12.25 23.57
CA GLU A 443 2.52 11.08 24.32
C GLU A 443 2.45 9.82 23.45
N ILE A 444 2.19 10.00 22.16
CA ILE A 444 2.00 8.89 21.21
C ILE A 444 3.02 8.99 20.09
N ALA A 445 3.66 7.86 19.81
CA ALA A 445 4.48 7.67 18.63
C ALA A 445 3.85 6.63 17.71
N ILE A 446 3.82 6.93 16.42
CA ILE A 446 3.39 6.06 15.35
C ILE A 446 4.58 5.86 14.42
N ILE A 447 4.98 4.61 14.18
CA ILE A 447 6.09 4.27 13.29
C ILE A 447 5.83 2.93 12.62
N GLY A 448 6.11 2.83 11.33
CA GLY A 448 5.84 1.59 10.60
C GLY A 448 6.19 1.67 9.13
N SER A 449 5.57 0.79 8.35
CA SER A 449 5.82 0.66 6.92
C SER A 449 4.85 1.47 6.04
N ALA A 450 3.66 1.81 6.56
CA ALA A 450 2.60 2.48 5.82
C ALA A 450 2.95 3.93 5.48
N ASN A 451 2.90 4.28 4.19
CA ASN A 451 2.93 5.69 3.78
C ASN A 451 1.56 6.36 3.95
N PHE A 452 1.52 7.67 3.79
CA PHE A 452 0.29 8.47 3.87
C PHE A 452 -0.32 8.63 2.47
N ASP A 453 -0.61 7.49 1.85
CA ASP A 453 -1.22 7.39 0.53
C ASP A 453 -2.31 6.32 0.48
N MET A 454 -3.15 6.41 -0.56
CA MET A 454 -4.30 5.51 -0.70
C MET A 454 -3.87 4.06 -0.89
N ARG A 455 -2.73 3.79 -1.52
CA ARG A 455 -2.24 2.41 -1.68
C ARG A 455 -1.87 1.78 -0.35
N SER A 456 -1.12 2.47 0.49
CA SER A 456 -0.67 1.96 1.79
C SER A 456 -1.85 1.75 2.74
N PHE A 457 -2.85 2.63 2.70
CA PHE A 457 -4.04 2.50 3.53
C PHE A 457 -5.03 1.43 3.09
N TRP A 458 -5.18 1.17 1.79
CA TRP A 458 -6.31 0.36 1.30
C TRP A 458 -5.89 -0.90 0.55
N LEU A 459 -4.67 -0.93 0.02
CA LEU A 459 -4.23 -1.97 -0.89
C LEU A 459 -3.10 -2.79 -0.27
N ASN A 460 -1.96 -2.19 0.06
CA ASN A 460 -0.79 -2.94 0.49
C ASN A 460 -1.01 -3.62 1.85
N TYR A 461 -0.28 -4.71 2.07
CA TYR A 461 -0.07 -5.18 3.43
C TYR A 461 0.96 -4.29 4.10
N GLU A 462 0.57 -3.66 5.20
CA GLU A 462 1.44 -2.80 6.02
C GLU A 462 1.38 -3.23 7.49
N VAL A 463 2.31 -2.73 8.28
CA VAL A 463 2.33 -2.88 9.74
C VAL A 463 2.77 -1.57 10.36
N THR A 464 2.11 -1.17 11.44
CA THR A 464 2.41 0.07 12.17
C THR A 464 2.37 -0.18 13.67
N LEU A 465 3.35 0.37 14.37
CA LEU A 465 3.37 0.43 15.82
C LEU A 465 2.68 1.71 16.29
N LEU A 466 1.75 1.57 17.23
CA LEU A 466 1.30 2.65 18.09
C LEU A 466 1.94 2.47 19.45
N VAL A 467 2.77 3.42 19.85
CA VAL A 467 3.52 3.40 21.10
C VAL A 467 2.94 4.47 22.03
N TYR A 468 2.40 4.02 23.16
CA TYR A 468 1.74 4.86 24.17
C TYR A 468 2.72 5.10 25.33
N ASN A 469 3.74 5.92 25.06
CA ASN A 469 4.80 6.22 26.01
C ASN A 469 5.47 7.56 25.67
N SER A 470 5.49 8.47 26.63
CA SER A 470 6.02 9.83 26.46
C SER A 470 7.52 9.87 26.16
N ASP A 471 8.29 8.94 26.73
CA ASP A 471 9.75 8.93 26.57
C ASP A 471 10.12 8.50 25.16
N PHE A 472 9.51 7.41 24.67
CA PHE A 472 9.68 6.97 23.29
C PHE A 472 9.12 7.99 22.29
N ALA A 473 7.95 8.59 22.57
CA ALA A 473 7.40 9.66 21.75
C ALA A 473 8.34 10.88 21.68
N SER A 474 9.00 11.22 22.80
CA SER A 474 9.99 12.29 22.86
C SER A 474 11.27 11.96 22.09
N MET A 475 11.73 10.71 22.14
CA MET A 475 12.87 10.22 21.35
C MET A 475 12.59 10.29 19.85
N LEU A 476 11.43 9.79 19.40
CA LEU A 476 11.01 9.88 18.01
C LEU A 476 10.86 11.35 17.56
N ARG A 477 10.29 12.18 18.43
CA ARG A 477 10.15 13.62 18.16
C ARG A 477 11.50 14.30 18.04
N PHE A 478 12.50 13.91 18.82
CA PHE A 478 13.86 14.44 18.71
C PHE A 478 14.46 14.12 17.35
N LEU A 479 14.32 12.88 16.87
CA LEU A 479 14.72 12.49 15.52
C LEU A 479 14.00 13.33 14.45
N GLN A 480 12.69 13.51 14.57
CA GLN A 480 11.92 14.35 13.65
C GLN A 480 12.39 15.82 13.65
N LYS A 481 12.80 16.37 14.81
CA LYS A 481 13.37 17.72 14.89
C LYS A 481 14.67 17.84 14.12
N GLN A 482 15.55 16.84 14.18
CA GLN A 482 16.78 16.83 13.39
C GLN A 482 16.46 16.89 11.88
N TYR A 483 15.41 16.20 11.43
CA TYR A 483 14.93 16.34 10.06
C TYR A 483 14.44 17.76 9.75
N MET A 484 13.73 18.39 10.68
CA MET A 484 13.23 19.76 10.53
C MET A 484 14.35 20.80 10.46
N GLU A 485 15.43 20.63 11.22
CA GLU A 485 16.59 21.55 11.26
C GLU A 485 17.28 21.66 9.90
N VAL A 486 17.32 20.56 9.14
CA VAL A 486 17.92 20.51 7.79
C VAL A 486 16.88 20.67 6.68
N SER A 487 15.65 21.05 7.04
CA SER A 487 14.54 21.23 6.11
C SER A 487 14.27 22.71 5.82
N THR A 488 13.75 23.00 4.63
CA THR A 488 13.23 24.34 4.30
C THR A 488 11.72 24.41 4.47
N VAL A 489 11.23 25.48 5.09
CA VAL A 489 9.79 25.72 5.23
C VAL A 489 9.21 26.12 3.87
N VAL A 490 8.06 25.54 3.51
CA VAL A 490 7.25 26.00 2.38
C VAL A 490 6.31 27.09 2.87
N THR A 491 6.42 28.30 2.35
CA THR A 491 5.57 29.41 2.79
C THR A 491 4.27 29.48 1.99
N LEU A 492 3.18 29.94 2.63
CA LEU A 492 1.91 30.17 1.94
C LEU A 492 2.07 31.17 0.78
N ARG A 493 2.85 32.24 0.99
CA ARG A 493 3.11 33.25 -0.04
C ARG A 493 3.75 32.65 -1.29
N GLU A 494 4.89 31.97 -1.13
CA GLU A 494 5.58 31.32 -2.26
C GLU A 494 4.68 30.30 -2.97
N TRP A 495 3.88 29.57 -2.19
CA TRP A 495 2.99 28.57 -2.76
C TRP A 495 1.86 29.21 -3.56
N SER A 496 1.23 30.27 -3.05
CA SER A 496 0.12 30.97 -3.73
C SER A 496 0.57 31.71 -4.99
N GLU A 497 1.81 32.19 -5.05
CA GLU A 497 2.37 32.91 -6.21
C GLU A 497 2.95 31.97 -7.29
N ARG A 498 2.82 30.64 -7.14
CA ARG A 498 3.42 29.66 -8.06
C ARG A 498 2.80 29.74 -9.48
N PRO A 499 3.59 29.47 -10.55
CA PRO A 499 3.09 29.59 -11.92
C PRO A 499 1.91 28.65 -12.22
N PHE A 500 0.96 29.12 -13.04
CA PHE A 500 -0.26 28.37 -13.38
C PHE A 500 0.00 26.97 -13.95
N HIS A 501 1.05 26.79 -14.76
CA HIS A 501 1.39 25.48 -15.31
C HIS A 501 1.77 24.45 -14.22
N HIS A 502 2.41 24.89 -13.13
CA HIS A 502 2.66 24.01 -11.98
C HIS A 502 1.35 23.57 -11.32
N ILE A 503 0.38 24.48 -11.18
CA ILE A 503 -0.94 24.18 -10.61
C ILE A 503 -1.65 23.12 -11.46
N VAL A 504 -1.67 23.29 -12.78
CA VAL A 504 -2.30 22.33 -13.71
C VAL A 504 -1.64 20.95 -13.61
N VAL A 505 -0.32 20.88 -13.65
CA VAL A 505 0.42 19.59 -13.55
C VAL A 505 0.18 18.91 -12.21
N GLN A 506 0.24 19.65 -11.10
CA GLN A 506 0.02 19.11 -9.75
C GLN A 506 -1.41 18.58 -9.60
N ASN A 507 -2.42 19.36 -10.03
CA ASN A 507 -3.82 18.97 -9.94
C ASN A 507 -4.17 17.81 -10.88
N ALA A 508 -3.56 17.76 -12.07
CA ALA A 508 -3.70 16.61 -12.97
C ALA A 508 -3.07 15.35 -12.37
N ALA A 509 -1.90 15.46 -11.74
CA ALA A 509 -1.27 14.35 -11.03
C ALA A 509 -2.13 13.83 -9.88
N ARG A 510 -2.85 14.72 -9.15
CA ARG A 510 -3.80 14.34 -8.10
C ARG A 510 -4.93 13.44 -8.60
N LEU A 511 -5.34 13.52 -9.87
CA LEU A 511 -6.37 12.63 -10.43
C LEU A 511 -5.94 11.16 -10.40
N MET A 512 -4.63 10.90 -10.33
CA MET A 512 -4.06 9.57 -10.20
C MET A 512 -3.93 9.10 -8.74
N ALA A 513 -4.30 9.92 -7.74
CA ALA A 513 -4.17 9.59 -6.32
C ALA A 513 -4.73 8.21 -5.91
N PRO A 514 -5.87 7.72 -6.43
CA PRO A 514 -6.36 6.38 -6.10
C PRO A 514 -5.46 5.22 -6.57
N LEU A 515 -4.50 5.51 -7.46
CA LEU A 515 -3.53 4.57 -8.00
C LEU A 515 -2.13 4.74 -7.40
N LEU A 516 -1.91 5.82 -6.64
CA LEU A 516 -0.61 6.27 -6.12
C LEU A 516 -0.34 5.90 -4.67
#